data_AF-A0AAP8SPR3-F1
#
_entry.id   AF-A0AAP8SPR3-F1
#
_cell.length_a   1.000
_cell.length_b   1.000
_cell.length_c   1.000
_cell.angle_alpha   90.00
_cell.angle_beta   90.00
_cell.angle_gamma   90.00
#
_symmetry.space_group_name_H-M   'P 1'
#
loop_
_entity.id
_entity.type
_entity.pdbx_description
1 polymer ?
#
loop_
_entity_poly.entity_id
_entity_poly.type
_entity_poly.pdbx_seq_one_letter_code
_entity_poly.pdbx_strand_id
1 'polypeptide(L)'
;MNDSVSSQVKILIVGYRKFSELITAVIPEFAEQADITIVESLAHGNTEYHSLVARLEPDVVASAGSNAAYLANTLTQPVISQAVTDTDIIEALAKARRIASRIHLFSYQPERSLPSRLVENLPGLIDAELIHHNYSTSDEANEKLQLVMAEEAPEVIVGPSFTCHEAEKQGVATILVYSKDSARDMLRKCIDIARQQQGQLLPTGLSSSAEFVIRSDTMTAIARLAQTYAQSNGAVLIQGESGTGKEHIAKEIHHRGPFSEGPMVAVNCGSIPDELFESELFGHVEGAFTSARRGGRIGLIEQANGGTLYLDEVGEMPFSQQVKLLRVLQEKRVRPLGSNREVPVDFKLIAATNRDLMTAVNDGQFREDLYYRLNVFSLHIPPLRERIEDIAAIAGYYLADYGRKYGVEQSAKTVLPQVKSASAPMAGPVTCANCRILSSALW
;
A
#
# COMPACT_ATOMS: atom_id res chain seq x y z
N MET A 1 16.12 -35.83 14.15
CA MET A 1 16.90 -34.59 13.94
C MET A 1 16.86 -34.31 12.45
N ASN A 2 15.95 -33.43 12.03
CA ASN A 2 15.98 -32.84 10.69
C ASN A 2 15.91 -31.34 10.95
N ASP A 3 17.08 -30.70 10.90
CA ASP A 3 17.22 -29.24 10.96
C ASP A 3 16.72 -28.65 9.64
N SER A 4 15.46 -28.22 9.59
CA SER A 4 14.99 -27.29 8.57
C SER A 4 15.38 -25.88 9.01
N VAL A 5 16.63 -25.49 8.77
CA VAL A 5 17.04 -24.10 8.88
C VAL A 5 16.22 -23.33 7.83
N SER A 6 15.22 -22.56 8.29
CA SER A 6 14.55 -21.54 7.49
C SER A 6 15.63 -20.63 6.89
N SER A 7 15.86 -20.71 5.58
CA SER A 7 16.82 -19.84 4.90
C SER A 7 16.39 -18.38 5.05
N GLN A 8 17.22 -17.56 5.67
CA GLN A 8 16.96 -16.12 5.77
C GLN A 8 16.95 -15.50 4.38
N VAL A 9 15.99 -14.61 4.12
CA VAL A 9 15.92 -13.89 2.85
C VAL A 9 16.99 -12.81 2.79
N LYS A 10 17.69 -12.73 1.66
CA LYS A 10 18.79 -11.79 1.44
C LYS A 10 18.24 -10.48 0.87
N ILE A 11 18.39 -9.40 1.61
CA ILE A 11 17.94 -8.06 1.22
C ILE A 11 19.15 -7.17 1.00
N LEU A 12 19.27 -6.58 -0.18
CA LEU A 12 20.26 -5.57 -0.50
C LEU A 12 19.64 -4.17 -0.41
N ILE A 13 20.10 -3.37 0.54
CA ILE A 13 19.70 -1.98 0.70
C ILE A 13 20.69 -1.09 -0.03
N VAL A 14 20.22 -0.24 -0.93
CA VAL A 14 21.05 0.74 -1.65
C VAL A 14 20.53 2.13 -1.38
N GLY A 15 21.35 2.99 -0.77
CA GLY A 15 20.96 4.38 -0.55
C GLY A 15 22.06 5.24 0.03
N TYR A 16 21.73 6.50 0.32
CA TYR A 16 22.69 7.44 0.90
C TYR A 16 22.71 7.32 2.44
N ARG A 17 23.74 7.90 3.05
CA ARG A 17 24.04 7.81 4.49
C ARG A 17 22.81 7.89 5.42
N LYS A 18 21.96 8.92 5.33
CA LYS A 18 20.80 9.04 6.24
C LYS A 18 19.78 7.92 6.07
N PHE A 19 19.56 7.45 4.86
CA PHE A 19 18.72 6.28 4.62
C PHE A 19 19.37 5.02 5.21
N SER A 20 20.67 4.83 5.00
CA SER A 20 21.43 3.72 5.60
C SER A 20 21.36 3.75 7.13
N GLU A 21 21.51 4.91 7.76
CA GLU A 21 21.37 5.11 9.22
C GLU A 21 19.96 4.77 9.70
N LEU A 22 18.92 5.21 8.97
CA LEU A 22 17.53 4.88 9.28
C LEU A 22 17.28 3.37 9.23
N ILE A 23 17.74 2.71 8.17
CA ILE A 23 17.57 1.26 8.01
C ILE A 23 18.35 0.50 9.08
N THR A 24 19.60 0.89 9.34
CA THR A 24 20.45 0.29 10.39
C THR A 24 19.75 0.31 11.76
N ALA A 25 19.01 1.37 12.06
CA ALA A 25 18.27 1.49 13.31
C ALA A 25 17.08 0.51 13.46
N VAL A 26 16.60 -0.09 12.37
CA VAL A 26 15.47 -1.04 12.39
C VAL A 26 15.89 -2.49 12.06
N ILE A 27 17.08 -2.72 11.48
CA ILE A 27 17.61 -4.06 11.17
C ILE A 27 17.47 -5.08 12.32
N PRO A 28 17.77 -4.75 13.60
CA PRO A 28 17.67 -5.73 14.68
C PRO A 28 16.30 -6.38 14.84
N GLU A 29 15.22 -5.69 14.42
CA GLU A 29 13.84 -6.22 14.47
C GLU A 29 13.58 -7.33 13.44
N PHE A 30 14.45 -7.48 12.43
CA PHE A 30 14.29 -8.41 11.30
C PHE A 30 15.39 -9.47 11.22
N ALA A 31 16.34 -9.48 12.17
CA ALA A 31 17.53 -10.32 12.12
C ALA A 31 17.26 -11.83 12.09
N GLU A 32 16.10 -12.29 12.57
CA GLU A 32 15.69 -13.71 12.47
C GLU A 32 15.15 -14.08 11.09
N GLN A 33 14.63 -13.09 10.34
CA GLN A 33 13.89 -13.32 9.10
C GLN A 33 14.71 -13.01 7.84
N ALA A 34 15.64 -12.05 7.93
CA ALA A 34 16.37 -11.54 6.78
C ALA A 34 17.85 -11.28 7.09
N ASP A 35 18.69 -11.58 6.10
CA ASP A 35 20.09 -11.14 6.03
C ASP A 35 20.12 -9.83 5.22
N ILE A 36 20.42 -8.72 5.89
CA ILE A 36 20.30 -7.37 5.31
C ILE A 36 21.69 -6.78 5.11
N THR A 37 22.08 -6.58 3.85
CA THR A 37 23.32 -5.90 3.47
C THR A 37 23.03 -4.49 3.01
N ILE A 38 23.72 -3.49 3.58
CA ILE A 38 23.60 -2.08 3.15
C ILE A 38 24.81 -1.70 2.30
N VAL A 39 24.56 -1.07 1.14
CA VAL A 39 25.57 -0.44 0.30
C VAL A 39 25.24 1.03 0.15
N GLU A 40 26.20 1.88 0.52
CA GLU A 40 26.06 3.31 0.33
C GLU A 40 26.25 3.68 -1.15
N SER A 41 25.29 4.43 -1.68
CA SER A 41 25.34 4.98 -3.03
C SER A 41 26.12 6.30 -3.04
N LEU A 42 26.94 6.49 -4.07
CA LEU A 42 27.69 7.73 -4.30
C LEU A 42 27.02 8.53 -5.42
N ALA A 43 26.80 9.82 -5.19
CA ALA A 43 26.08 10.74 -6.09
C ALA A 43 26.65 10.85 -7.51
N HIS A 44 27.90 10.41 -7.74
CA HIS A 44 28.61 10.54 -9.01
C HIS A 44 29.39 9.28 -9.41
N GLY A 45 29.02 8.10 -8.88
CA GLY A 45 29.85 6.89 -9.02
C GLY A 45 29.29 5.86 -10.00
N ASN A 46 30.17 5.39 -10.91
CA ASN A 46 30.12 4.14 -11.70
C ASN A 46 29.93 2.88 -10.83
N THR A 47 28.94 2.87 -9.94
CA THR A 47 28.63 1.72 -9.12
C THR A 47 27.96 0.72 -10.03
N GLU A 48 28.71 -0.31 -10.44
CA GLU A 48 28.15 -1.43 -11.18
C GLU A 48 27.22 -2.22 -10.24
N TYR A 49 25.98 -1.75 -10.09
CA TYR A 49 24.97 -2.44 -9.29
C TYR A 49 24.75 -3.86 -9.79
N HIS A 50 24.93 -4.12 -11.09
CA HIS A 50 24.94 -5.47 -11.65
C HIS A 50 26.05 -6.36 -11.06
N SER A 51 27.27 -5.86 -10.93
CA SER A 51 28.39 -6.60 -10.34
C SER A 51 28.18 -6.84 -8.84
N LEU A 52 27.59 -5.87 -8.12
CA LEU A 52 27.20 -6.03 -6.72
C LEU A 52 26.12 -7.10 -6.54
N VAL A 53 25.08 -7.06 -7.37
CA VAL A 53 23.98 -8.02 -7.37
C VAL A 53 24.46 -9.41 -7.76
N ALA A 54 25.33 -9.53 -8.76
CA ALA A 54 25.92 -10.81 -9.15
C ALA A 54 26.80 -11.42 -8.05
N ARG A 55 27.44 -10.59 -7.22
CA ARG A 55 28.28 -11.04 -6.10
C ARG A 55 27.49 -11.39 -4.85
N LEU A 56 26.49 -10.58 -4.51
CA LEU A 56 25.72 -10.72 -3.26
C LEU A 56 24.51 -11.65 -3.43
N GLU A 57 24.06 -11.83 -4.67
CA GLU A 57 22.88 -12.63 -5.03
C GLU A 57 21.68 -12.35 -4.11
N PRO A 58 21.23 -11.09 -3.99
CA PRO A 58 20.10 -10.77 -3.13
C PRO A 58 18.79 -11.29 -3.73
N ASP A 59 17.86 -11.70 -2.87
CA ASP A 59 16.50 -12.04 -3.28
C ASP A 59 15.72 -10.78 -3.66
N VAL A 60 15.91 -9.70 -2.90
CA VAL A 60 15.23 -8.41 -3.11
C VAL A 60 16.20 -7.25 -2.90
N VAL A 61 16.03 -6.18 -3.68
CA VAL A 61 16.75 -4.92 -3.50
C VAL A 61 15.79 -3.86 -2.98
N ALA A 62 16.20 -3.02 -2.03
CA ALA A 62 15.40 -1.90 -1.55
C ALA A 62 16.18 -0.58 -1.63
N SER A 63 15.49 0.49 -1.99
CA SER A 63 16.08 1.81 -2.18
C SER A 63 15.00 2.89 -2.03
N ALA A 64 15.35 4.16 -2.23
CA ALA A 64 14.42 5.28 -2.09
C ALA A 64 14.54 6.30 -3.23
N GLY A 65 13.42 6.97 -3.55
CA GLY A 65 13.36 8.07 -4.51
C GLY A 65 13.84 7.70 -5.92
N SER A 66 14.53 8.62 -6.58
CA SER A 66 15.08 8.42 -7.94
C SER A 66 16.07 7.26 -8.02
N ASN A 67 16.79 6.93 -6.94
CA ASN A 67 17.69 5.79 -6.90
C ASN A 67 16.91 4.47 -7.01
N ALA A 68 15.76 4.35 -6.33
CA ALA A 68 14.91 3.17 -6.47
C ALA A 68 14.35 3.02 -7.89
N ALA A 69 13.92 4.13 -8.50
CA ALA A 69 13.42 4.11 -9.87
C ALA A 69 14.51 3.69 -10.88
N TYR A 70 15.73 4.20 -10.72
CA TYR A 70 16.87 3.79 -11.54
C TYR A 70 17.18 2.30 -11.39
N LEU A 71 17.27 1.80 -10.14
CA LEU A 71 17.55 0.39 -9.87
C LEU A 71 16.44 -0.53 -10.40
N ALA A 72 15.17 -0.14 -10.26
CA ALA A 72 14.02 -0.92 -10.74
C ALA A 72 14.01 -1.10 -12.27
N ASN A 73 14.54 -0.12 -13.01
CA ASN A 73 14.65 -0.19 -14.47
C ASN A 73 15.91 -0.92 -14.96
N THR A 74 16.89 -1.12 -14.07
CA THR A 74 18.22 -1.64 -14.44
C THR A 74 18.42 -3.07 -13.96
N LEU A 75 17.91 -3.44 -12.79
CA LEU A 75 18.13 -4.74 -12.16
C LEU A 75 17.03 -5.75 -12.52
N THR A 76 17.39 -7.03 -12.49
CA THR A 76 16.46 -8.14 -12.70
C THR A 76 15.71 -8.55 -11.43
N GLN A 77 16.29 -8.27 -10.27
CA GLN A 77 15.72 -8.51 -8.95
C GLN A 77 14.59 -7.53 -8.70
N PRO A 78 13.56 -7.92 -7.93
CA PRO A 78 12.53 -6.98 -7.50
C PRO A 78 13.17 -5.84 -6.70
N VAL A 79 12.82 -4.61 -7.06
CA VAL A 79 13.27 -3.40 -6.36
C VAL A 79 12.09 -2.79 -5.62
N ILE A 80 12.20 -2.69 -4.30
CA ILE A 80 11.20 -2.08 -3.43
C ILE A 80 11.60 -0.65 -3.15
N SER A 81 10.73 0.29 -3.55
CA SER A 81 10.92 1.71 -3.29
C SER A 81 10.33 2.09 -1.93
N GLN A 82 11.13 2.81 -1.14
CA GLN A 82 10.68 3.43 0.10
C GLN A 82 9.61 4.48 -0.21
N ALA A 83 8.37 4.18 0.17
CA ALA A 83 7.27 5.13 0.08
C ALA A 83 7.43 6.24 1.13
N VAL A 84 6.98 7.44 0.77
CA VAL A 84 6.75 8.55 1.69
C VAL A 84 5.26 8.59 2.00
N THR A 85 4.89 8.50 3.27
CA THR A 85 3.51 8.62 3.73
C THR A 85 3.18 10.04 4.18
N ASP A 86 1.89 10.40 4.25
CA ASP A 86 1.49 11.70 4.78
C ASP A 86 1.96 11.90 6.24
N THR A 87 1.97 10.84 7.04
CA THR A 87 2.51 10.83 8.41
C THR A 87 4.01 11.12 8.45
N ASP A 88 4.78 10.59 7.50
CA ASP A 88 6.22 10.84 7.38
C ASP A 88 6.48 12.33 7.14
N ILE A 89 5.71 12.94 6.22
CA ILE A 89 5.80 14.37 5.90
C ILE A 89 5.47 15.21 7.14
N ILE A 90 4.37 14.90 7.84
CA ILE A 90 3.97 15.64 9.06
C ILE A 90 5.05 15.56 10.14
N GLU A 91 5.61 14.38 10.41
CA GLU A 91 6.65 14.20 11.41
C GLU A 91 7.92 14.97 11.04
N ALA A 92 8.33 14.91 9.77
CA ALA A 92 9.50 15.60 9.28
C ALA A 92 9.33 17.14 9.35
N LEU A 93 8.17 17.66 8.96
CA LEU A 93 7.85 19.09 9.07
C LEU A 93 7.76 19.55 10.54
N ALA A 94 7.19 18.74 11.44
CA ALA A 94 7.16 19.05 12.86
C ALA A 94 8.55 19.13 13.49
N LYS A 95 9.49 18.28 13.03
CA LYS A 95 10.92 18.39 13.41
C LYS A 95 11.56 19.64 12.81
N ALA A 96 11.27 19.96 11.55
CA ALA A 96 11.86 21.09 10.83
C ALA A 96 11.45 22.44 11.43
N ARG A 97 10.19 22.56 11.87
CA ARG A 97 9.69 23.76 12.53
C ARG A 97 10.42 24.10 13.84
N ARG A 98 11.04 23.10 14.50
CA ARG A 98 11.86 23.36 15.70
C ARG A 98 13.20 24.04 15.35
N ILE A 99 13.58 24.01 14.08
CA ILE A 99 14.85 24.55 13.57
C ILE A 99 14.59 25.91 12.91
N ALA A 100 13.60 26.01 12.02
CA ALA A 100 13.36 27.20 11.23
C ALA A 100 11.87 27.45 10.98
N SER A 101 11.51 28.73 10.78
CA SER A 101 10.17 29.15 10.35
C SER A 101 9.97 29.05 8.84
N ARG A 102 11.04 28.88 8.06
CA ARG A 102 11.00 28.71 6.60
C ARG A 102 11.62 27.37 6.22
N ILE A 103 10.83 26.51 5.59
CA ILE A 103 11.16 25.09 5.35
C ILE A 103 11.13 24.80 3.85
N HIS A 104 12.24 24.28 3.32
CA HIS A 104 12.32 23.80 1.94
C HIS A 104 12.07 22.30 1.89
N LEU A 105 10.91 21.89 1.36
CA LEU A 105 10.55 20.49 1.19
C LEU A 105 10.90 20.03 -0.22
N PHE A 106 11.73 19.00 -0.34
CA PHE A 106 12.06 18.34 -1.59
C PHE A 106 11.32 17.01 -1.69
N SER A 107 10.57 16.79 -2.75
CA SER A 107 9.82 15.55 -2.97
C SER A 107 10.11 14.94 -4.33
N TYR A 108 10.41 13.64 -4.32
CA TYR A 108 10.48 12.84 -5.54
C TYR A 108 9.07 12.57 -6.05
N GLN A 109 8.78 12.99 -7.28
CA GLN A 109 7.50 12.84 -7.95
C GLN A 109 7.75 12.38 -9.40
N PRO A 110 7.64 11.07 -9.71
CA PRO A 110 7.80 10.59 -11.08
C PRO A 110 6.69 11.14 -11.99
N GLU A 111 6.98 11.33 -13.29
CA GLU A 111 6.01 11.80 -14.27
C GLU A 111 4.71 10.98 -14.20
N ARG A 112 3.55 11.66 -14.17
CA ARG A 112 2.18 11.12 -14.00
C ARG A 112 1.73 10.76 -12.58
N SER A 113 2.49 11.08 -11.53
CA SER A 113 1.99 10.97 -10.15
C SER A 113 1.26 12.24 -9.70
N LEU A 114 0.11 12.11 -9.05
CA LEU A 114 -0.63 13.24 -8.49
C LEU A 114 0.11 13.81 -7.26
N PRO A 115 0.14 15.15 -7.06
CA PRO A 115 0.70 15.73 -5.85
C PRO A 115 -0.02 15.19 -4.61
N SER A 116 0.69 15.02 -3.49
CA SER A 116 0.00 14.76 -2.22
C SER A 116 -0.90 15.95 -1.92
N ARG A 117 -2.22 15.71 -1.85
CA ARG A 117 -3.22 16.71 -1.45
C ARG A 117 -2.92 17.32 -0.08
N LEU A 118 -2.14 16.63 0.76
CA LEU A 118 -1.68 17.16 2.04
C LEU A 118 -0.74 18.36 1.83
N VAL A 119 0.22 18.25 0.91
CA VAL A 119 1.23 19.29 0.63
C VAL A 119 0.61 20.55 0.03
N GLU A 120 -0.46 20.39 -0.75
CA GLU A 120 -1.23 21.52 -1.30
C GLU A 120 -1.99 22.33 -0.23
N ASN A 121 -2.37 21.71 0.89
CA ASN A 121 -3.17 22.34 1.95
C ASN A 121 -2.37 22.63 3.23
N LEU A 122 -1.12 22.16 3.30
CA LEU A 122 -0.23 22.28 4.45
C LEU A 122 0.15 23.72 4.85
N PRO A 123 0.35 24.68 3.93
CA PRO A 123 0.73 26.05 4.28
C PRO A 123 -0.27 26.79 5.18
N GLY A 124 -1.54 26.35 5.22
CA GLY A 124 -2.57 26.91 6.11
C GLY A 124 -2.67 26.23 7.48
N LEU A 125 -1.96 25.11 7.70
CA LEU A 125 -2.07 24.26 8.89
C LEU A 125 -0.83 24.32 9.78
N ILE A 126 0.30 24.82 9.25
CA ILE A 126 1.56 24.95 9.96
C ILE A 126 1.93 26.44 10.00
N ASP A 127 2.28 26.92 11.19
CA ASP A 127 2.84 28.25 11.42
C ASP A 127 4.33 28.26 11.03
N ALA A 128 4.57 28.04 9.74
CA ALA A 128 5.87 28.06 9.06
C ALA A 128 5.65 28.25 7.54
N GLU A 129 6.51 29.01 6.88
CA GLU A 129 6.53 29.14 5.43
C GLU A 129 7.09 27.86 4.81
N LEU A 130 6.29 27.19 3.98
CA LEU A 130 6.65 25.94 3.31
C LEU A 130 6.86 26.17 1.81
N ILE A 131 8.07 25.93 1.33
CA ILE A 131 8.41 26.00 -0.09
C ILE A 131 8.65 24.59 -0.62
N HIS A 132 7.82 24.17 -1.58
CA HIS A 132 7.84 22.82 -2.11
C HIS A 132 8.57 22.71 -3.45
N HIS A 133 9.52 21.79 -3.53
CA HIS A 133 10.37 21.49 -4.69
C HIS A 133 10.13 20.06 -5.14
N ASN A 134 9.37 19.87 -6.20
CA ASN A 134 9.18 18.55 -6.82
C ASN A 134 10.30 18.24 -7.80
N TYR A 135 10.68 16.97 -7.94
CA TYR A 135 11.64 16.54 -8.95
C TYR A 135 11.40 15.09 -9.37
N SER A 136 11.82 14.76 -10.57
CA SER A 136 11.64 13.45 -11.19
C SER A 136 12.96 12.69 -11.42
N THR A 137 14.10 13.40 -11.33
CA THR A 137 15.45 12.83 -11.49
C THR A 137 16.42 13.38 -10.43
N SER A 138 17.54 12.71 -10.23
CA SER A 138 18.61 13.20 -9.34
C SER A 138 19.24 14.49 -9.86
N ASP A 139 19.38 14.64 -11.18
CA ASP A 139 19.96 15.83 -11.80
C ASP A 139 19.06 17.05 -11.59
N GLU A 140 17.75 16.89 -11.79
CA GLU A 140 16.77 17.94 -11.52
C GLU A 140 16.74 18.33 -10.03
N ALA A 141 16.84 17.34 -9.14
CA ALA A 141 16.92 17.60 -7.70
C ALA A 141 18.17 18.43 -7.34
N ASN A 142 19.31 18.12 -7.97
CA ASN A 142 20.56 18.83 -7.75
C ASN A 142 20.49 20.26 -8.31
N GLU A 143 19.98 20.45 -9.53
CA GLU A 143 19.78 21.78 -10.12
C GLU A 143 18.89 22.66 -9.24
N LYS A 144 17.76 22.13 -8.78
CA LYS A 144 16.83 22.86 -7.87
C LYS A 144 17.49 23.18 -6.54
N LEU A 145 18.27 22.26 -5.99
CA LEU A 145 19.00 22.49 -4.76
C LEU A 145 20.02 23.62 -4.94
N GLN A 146 20.80 23.63 -6.04
CA GLN A 146 21.76 24.69 -6.34
C GLN A 146 21.09 26.06 -6.50
N LEU A 147 19.92 26.11 -7.16
CA LEU A 147 19.14 27.35 -7.31
C LEU A 147 18.70 27.89 -5.94
N VAL A 148 18.14 27.03 -5.08
CA VAL A 148 17.74 27.40 -3.72
C VAL A 148 18.93 27.94 -2.92
N MET A 149 20.09 27.29 -3.00
CA MET A 149 21.30 27.72 -2.30
C MET A 149 21.86 29.05 -2.81
N ALA A 150 21.68 29.35 -4.10
CA ALA A 150 22.18 30.56 -4.74
C ALA A 150 21.31 31.79 -4.49
N GLU A 151 19.99 31.62 -4.34
CA GLU A 151 19.07 32.72 -4.01
C GLU A 151 19.19 33.13 -2.54
N GLU A 152 18.99 32.19 -1.63
CA GLU A 152 19.06 32.40 -0.19
C GLU A 152 19.31 31.06 0.50
N ALA A 153 20.42 30.94 1.24
CA ALA A 153 20.78 29.69 1.89
C ALA A 153 19.67 29.24 2.86
N PRO A 154 19.02 28.08 2.64
CA PRO A 154 17.90 27.63 3.45
C PRO A 154 18.37 27.25 4.86
N GLU A 155 17.60 27.64 5.87
CA GLU A 155 17.88 27.25 7.25
C GLU A 155 17.68 25.74 7.48
N VAL A 156 16.67 25.16 6.81
CA VAL A 156 16.40 23.72 6.88
C VAL A 156 15.84 23.17 5.56
N ILE A 157 16.33 22.00 5.20
CA ILE A 157 15.79 21.18 4.10
C ILE A 157 15.15 19.91 4.66
N VAL A 158 13.94 19.63 4.21
CA VAL A 158 13.27 18.34 4.40
C VAL A 158 13.27 17.60 3.09
N GLY A 159 13.70 16.34 3.07
CA GLY A 159 13.62 15.56 1.84
C GLY A 159 14.23 14.19 1.90
N PRO A 160 14.33 13.50 0.75
CA PRO A 160 15.01 12.23 0.62
C PRO A 160 16.50 12.31 0.96
N SER A 161 17.12 11.16 1.15
CA SER A 161 18.51 11.10 1.60
C SER A 161 19.51 11.72 0.63
N PHE A 162 19.20 11.78 -0.68
CA PHE A 162 20.03 12.45 -1.68
C PHE A 162 20.10 13.97 -1.45
N THR A 163 18.95 14.63 -1.37
CA THR A 163 18.90 16.08 -1.17
C THR A 163 19.44 16.47 0.20
N CYS A 164 19.21 15.64 1.22
CA CYS A 164 19.86 15.80 2.52
C CYS A 164 21.39 15.73 2.40
N HIS A 165 21.91 14.72 1.69
CA HIS A 165 23.35 14.54 1.53
C HIS A 165 24.01 15.71 0.80
N GLU A 166 23.41 16.20 -0.28
CA GLU A 166 23.97 17.33 -1.03
C GLU A 166 23.87 18.65 -0.24
N ALA A 167 22.79 18.87 0.50
CA ALA A 167 22.63 20.05 1.34
C ALA A 167 23.59 20.07 2.54
N GLU A 168 23.86 18.92 3.16
CA GLU A 168 24.80 18.81 4.29
C GLU A 168 26.24 19.15 3.89
N LYS A 169 26.65 18.86 2.65
CA LYS A 169 27.97 19.28 2.12
C LYS A 169 28.15 20.79 2.13
N GLN A 170 27.04 21.53 2.05
CA GLN A 170 27.00 22.99 2.09
C GLN A 170 26.68 23.54 3.49
N GLY A 171 26.63 22.69 4.52
CA GLY A 171 26.41 23.10 5.91
C GLY A 171 24.96 23.40 6.28
N VAL A 172 23.98 23.05 5.43
CA VAL A 172 22.56 23.26 5.71
C VAL A 172 22.01 22.15 6.61
N ALA A 173 21.14 22.50 7.56
CA ALA A 173 20.47 21.53 8.41
C ALA A 173 19.45 20.72 7.60
N THR A 174 19.42 19.40 7.79
CA THR A 174 18.55 18.53 6.98
C THR A 174 17.78 17.52 7.82
N ILE A 175 16.53 17.30 7.43
CA ILE A 175 15.64 16.30 8.01
C ILE A 175 15.25 15.31 6.93
N LEU A 176 15.55 14.04 7.20
CA LEU A 176 15.12 12.94 6.34
C LEU A 176 13.60 12.83 6.39
N VAL A 177 12.97 12.77 5.22
CA VAL A 177 11.51 12.67 5.12
C VAL A 177 10.99 11.31 5.61
N TYR A 178 11.76 10.22 5.49
CA TYR A 178 11.33 8.87 5.88
C TYR A 178 11.37 8.66 7.41
N SER A 179 10.39 7.92 7.94
CA SER A 179 10.35 7.50 9.35
C SER A 179 10.80 6.06 9.54
N LYS A 180 11.02 5.66 10.80
CA LYS A 180 11.32 4.27 11.14
C LYS A 180 10.15 3.33 10.80
N ASP A 181 8.91 3.82 10.88
CA ASP A 181 7.73 3.01 10.59
C ASP A 181 7.62 2.71 9.10
N SER A 182 7.81 3.71 8.24
CA SER A 182 7.80 3.48 6.80
C SER A 182 8.99 2.61 6.35
N ALA A 183 10.13 2.69 7.04
CA ALA A 183 11.26 1.77 6.83
C ALA A 183 10.93 0.31 7.23
N ARG A 184 10.25 0.10 8.37
CA ARG A 184 9.77 -1.24 8.77
C ARG A 184 8.81 -1.83 7.74
N ASP A 185 7.87 -1.03 7.26
CA ASP A 185 6.88 -1.48 6.28
C ASP A 185 7.55 -1.83 4.93
N MET A 186 8.59 -1.10 4.54
CA MET A 186 9.40 -1.47 3.38
C MET A 186 10.13 -2.81 3.59
N LEU A 187 10.77 -3.02 4.74
CA LEU A 187 11.47 -4.27 5.04
C LEU A 187 10.54 -5.48 5.10
N ARG A 188 9.34 -5.33 5.69
CA ARG A 188 8.29 -6.37 5.65
C ARG A 188 7.93 -6.73 4.22
N LYS A 189 7.67 -5.74 3.36
CA LYS A 189 7.39 -5.96 1.93
C LYS A 189 8.53 -6.68 1.21
N CYS A 190 9.78 -6.35 1.54
CA CYS A 190 10.94 -7.05 0.97
C CYS A 190 10.92 -8.53 1.35
N ILE A 191 10.67 -8.84 2.62
CA ILE A 191 10.60 -10.23 3.11
C ILE A 191 9.46 -10.99 2.43
N ASP A 192 8.28 -10.38 2.34
CA ASP A 192 7.10 -11.00 1.72
C ASP A 192 7.36 -11.35 0.25
N ILE A 193 7.93 -10.41 -0.50
CA ILE A 193 8.24 -10.61 -1.92
C ILE A 193 9.35 -11.64 -2.11
N ALA A 194 10.39 -11.61 -1.28
CA ALA A 194 11.48 -12.58 -1.33
C ALA A 194 10.97 -14.00 -1.06
N ARG A 195 10.13 -14.18 -0.03
CA ARG A 195 9.52 -15.48 0.31
C ARG A 195 8.55 -15.96 -0.76
N GLN A 196 7.78 -15.06 -1.37
CA GLN A 196 6.92 -15.36 -2.51
C GLN A 196 7.72 -15.89 -3.71
N GLN A 197 8.91 -15.35 -3.98
CA GLN A 197 9.80 -15.84 -5.05
C GLN A 197 10.44 -17.20 -4.74
N GLN A 198 10.69 -17.49 -3.47
CA GLN A 198 11.24 -18.78 -3.01
C GLN A 198 10.20 -19.91 -2.90
N GLY A 199 8.93 -19.65 -3.25
CA GLY A 199 7.85 -20.65 -3.15
C GLY A 199 7.49 -21.02 -1.70
N GLN A 200 8.00 -20.29 -0.71
CA GLN A 200 7.62 -20.39 0.69
C GLN A 200 6.42 -19.47 0.92
N LEU A 201 5.22 -20.02 0.73
CA LEU A 201 3.97 -19.34 1.07
C LEU A 201 3.94 -19.07 2.57
N LEU A 202 4.21 -17.82 2.96
CA LEU A 202 3.61 -17.27 4.16
C LEU A 202 2.30 -16.61 3.76
N PRO A 203 1.26 -16.72 4.59
CA PRO A 203 0.03 -15.95 4.39
C PRO A 203 0.43 -14.48 4.30
N THR A 204 -0.09 -13.80 3.28
CA THR A 204 0.05 -12.37 3.02
C THR A 204 -0.41 -11.56 4.23
N GLY A 205 0.50 -11.42 5.19
CA GLY A 205 0.32 -10.71 6.43
C GLY A 205 0.52 -9.22 6.21
N LEU A 206 -0.44 -8.57 5.55
CA LEU A 206 -0.80 -7.22 5.97
C LEU A 206 -1.47 -7.32 7.35
N SER A 207 -0.69 -7.72 8.36
CA SER A 207 -1.04 -7.54 9.76
C SER A 207 -0.52 -6.18 10.20
N SER A 208 -1.20 -5.11 9.78
CA SER A 208 -1.72 -4.31 10.87
C SER A 208 -2.83 -5.18 11.46
N SER A 209 -2.62 -5.68 12.67
CA SER A 209 -3.69 -6.34 13.41
C SER A 209 -4.71 -5.29 13.83
N ALA A 210 -5.28 -4.55 12.86
CA ALA A 210 -6.41 -3.69 13.07
C ALA A 210 -7.59 -4.62 13.37
N GLU A 211 -7.82 -4.84 14.66
CA GLU A 211 -8.94 -5.61 15.17
C GLU A 211 -10.23 -5.04 14.55
N PHE A 212 -11.12 -5.91 14.06
CA PHE A 212 -12.36 -5.44 13.48
C PHE A 212 -13.32 -4.99 14.58
N VAL A 213 -13.29 -3.68 14.87
CA VAL A 213 -14.07 -3.08 15.96
C VAL A 213 -15.53 -2.89 15.55
N ILE A 214 -16.43 -3.57 16.26
CA ILE A 214 -17.89 -3.45 16.08
C ILE A 214 -18.56 -3.17 17.44
N ARG A 215 -19.50 -2.23 17.45
CA ARG A 215 -20.43 -1.92 18.54
C ARG A 215 -21.88 -1.82 18.09
N SER A 216 -22.14 -1.38 16.87
CA SER A 216 -23.50 -1.22 16.37
C SER A 216 -24.17 -2.58 16.12
N ASP A 217 -25.47 -2.66 16.41
CA ASP A 217 -26.27 -3.85 16.14
C ASP A 217 -26.32 -4.15 14.63
N THR A 218 -26.33 -3.10 13.80
CA THR A 218 -26.30 -3.21 12.34
C THR A 218 -25.05 -3.95 11.85
N MET A 219 -23.87 -3.54 12.32
CA MET A 219 -22.63 -4.23 11.95
C MET A 219 -22.52 -5.62 12.56
N THR A 220 -23.11 -5.84 13.74
CA THR A 220 -23.20 -7.18 14.35
C THR A 220 -24.06 -8.12 13.49
N ALA A 221 -25.18 -7.65 12.96
CA ALA A 221 -26.01 -8.41 12.04
C ALA A 221 -25.27 -8.72 10.72
N ILE A 222 -24.56 -7.74 10.15
CA ILE A 222 -23.72 -7.92 8.96
C ILE A 222 -22.63 -8.96 9.21
N ALA A 223 -21.96 -8.92 10.37
CA ALA A 223 -20.94 -9.90 10.72
C ALA A 223 -21.53 -11.33 10.83
N ARG A 224 -22.73 -11.50 11.39
CA ARG A 224 -23.42 -12.80 11.43
C ARG A 224 -23.78 -13.31 10.04
N LEU A 225 -24.23 -12.43 9.14
CA LEU A 225 -24.47 -12.79 7.75
C LEU A 225 -23.16 -13.17 7.04
N ALA A 226 -22.09 -12.39 7.23
CA ALA A 226 -20.76 -12.71 6.70
C ALA A 226 -20.27 -14.09 7.17
N GLN A 227 -20.47 -14.44 8.44
CA GLN A 227 -20.18 -15.79 8.96
C GLN A 227 -20.97 -16.89 8.26
N THR A 228 -22.25 -16.63 7.96
CA THR A 228 -23.11 -17.58 7.25
C THR A 228 -22.64 -17.74 5.80
N TYR A 229 -22.35 -16.64 5.12
CA TYR A 229 -21.88 -16.63 3.73
C TYR A 229 -20.48 -17.23 3.60
N ALA A 230 -19.65 -17.17 4.65
CA ALA A 230 -18.34 -17.82 4.70
C ALA A 230 -18.42 -19.33 4.44
N GLN A 231 -19.45 -20.01 4.97
CA GLN A 231 -19.63 -21.47 4.84
C GLN A 231 -20.09 -21.93 3.44
N SER A 232 -20.57 -21.01 2.60
CA SER A 232 -21.05 -21.34 1.26
C SER A 232 -19.96 -21.21 0.20
N ASN A 233 -20.06 -21.97 -0.89
CA ASN A 233 -19.19 -21.83 -2.06
C ASN A 233 -19.61 -20.70 -3.01
N GLY A 234 -20.75 -20.03 -2.76
CA GLY A 234 -21.20 -18.91 -3.57
C GLY A 234 -20.32 -17.67 -3.41
N ALA A 235 -20.27 -16.86 -4.47
CA ALA A 235 -19.59 -15.57 -4.46
C ALA A 235 -20.29 -14.60 -3.49
N VAL A 236 -19.51 -13.74 -2.83
CA VAL A 236 -20.04 -12.70 -1.96
C VAL A 236 -19.71 -11.33 -2.52
N LEU A 237 -20.73 -10.52 -2.79
CA LEU A 237 -20.62 -9.12 -3.18
C LEU A 237 -20.77 -8.22 -1.95
N ILE A 238 -19.77 -7.40 -1.66
CA ILE A 238 -19.75 -6.44 -0.56
C ILE A 238 -19.89 -5.03 -1.14
N GLN A 239 -21.01 -4.37 -0.86
CA GLN A 239 -21.30 -3.03 -1.32
C GLN A 239 -21.13 -2.03 -0.18
N GLY A 240 -20.63 -0.84 -0.48
CA GLY A 240 -20.56 0.25 0.48
C GLY A 240 -19.52 1.30 0.07
N GLU A 241 -19.61 2.48 0.66
CA GLU A 241 -18.70 3.59 0.37
C GLU A 241 -17.23 3.20 0.60
N SER A 242 -16.30 3.95 -0.01
CA SER A 242 -14.86 3.73 0.24
C SER A 242 -14.58 3.82 1.74
N GLY A 243 -13.62 3.02 2.24
CA GLY A 243 -13.24 3.05 3.65
C GLY A 243 -14.36 2.75 4.67
N THR A 244 -15.44 2.04 4.33
CA THR A 244 -16.42 1.56 5.32
C THR A 244 -16.00 0.27 6.03
N GLY A 245 -14.84 -0.31 5.68
CA GLY A 245 -14.34 -1.55 6.27
C GLY A 245 -14.74 -2.81 5.49
N LYS A 246 -15.02 -2.69 4.19
CA LYS A 246 -15.28 -3.83 3.29
C LYS A 246 -14.19 -4.90 3.34
N GLU A 247 -12.92 -4.47 3.38
CA GLU A 247 -11.77 -5.37 3.48
C GLU A 247 -11.79 -6.21 4.78
N HIS A 248 -12.18 -5.63 5.91
CA HIS A 248 -12.28 -6.38 7.16
C HIS A 248 -13.37 -7.46 7.11
N ILE A 249 -14.52 -7.14 6.51
CA ILE A 249 -15.57 -8.15 6.28
C ILE A 249 -15.09 -9.23 5.31
N ALA A 250 -14.36 -8.87 4.25
CA ALA A 250 -13.79 -9.84 3.32
C ALA A 250 -12.81 -10.80 4.02
N LYS A 251 -11.93 -10.28 4.87
CA LYS A 251 -11.01 -11.07 5.71
C LYS A 251 -11.77 -12.00 6.65
N GLU A 252 -12.82 -11.51 7.30
CA GLU A 252 -13.67 -12.32 8.18
C GLU A 252 -14.34 -13.49 7.44
N ILE A 253 -14.84 -13.23 6.23
CA ILE A 253 -15.43 -14.26 5.37
C ILE A 253 -14.39 -15.31 4.97
N HIS A 254 -13.17 -14.90 4.64
CA HIS A 254 -12.09 -15.81 4.31
C HIS A 254 -11.70 -16.69 5.52
N HIS A 255 -11.39 -16.09 6.66
CA HIS A 255 -10.94 -16.80 7.86
C HIS A 255 -11.95 -17.82 8.39
N ARG A 256 -13.25 -17.60 8.15
CA ARG A 256 -14.30 -18.52 8.58
C ARG A 256 -14.76 -19.49 7.52
N GLY A 257 -14.29 -19.33 6.28
CA GLY A 257 -14.69 -20.17 5.16
C GLY A 257 -13.91 -21.49 5.10
N PRO A 258 -14.35 -22.42 4.23
CA PRO A 258 -13.65 -23.69 4.00
C PRO A 258 -12.29 -23.51 3.31
N PHE A 259 -12.04 -22.34 2.72
CA PHE A 259 -10.78 -21.98 2.05
C PHE A 259 -9.84 -21.14 2.94
N SER A 260 -10.05 -21.13 4.26
CA SER A 260 -9.31 -20.31 5.23
C SER A 260 -7.83 -20.66 5.37
N GLU A 261 -7.47 -21.93 5.13
CA GLU A 261 -6.07 -22.39 5.15
C GLU A 261 -5.31 -22.02 3.86
N GLY A 262 -6.03 -21.64 2.80
CA GLY A 262 -5.46 -21.22 1.53
C GLY A 262 -5.13 -19.72 1.49
N PRO A 263 -4.48 -19.24 0.42
CA PRO A 263 -4.12 -17.83 0.31
C PRO A 263 -5.36 -16.95 0.11
N MET A 264 -5.41 -15.79 0.77
CA MET A 264 -6.30 -14.70 0.38
C MET A 264 -5.55 -13.73 -0.55
N VAL A 265 -5.85 -13.79 -1.84
CA VAL A 265 -5.27 -12.90 -2.84
C VAL A 265 -6.20 -11.71 -3.03
N ALA A 266 -5.77 -10.54 -2.54
CA ALA A 266 -6.48 -9.28 -2.68
C ALA A 266 -6.01 -8.51 -3.91
N VAL A 267 -6.96 -8.06 -4.74
CA VAL A 267 -6.71 -7.30 -5.98
C VAL A 267 -7.59 -6.06 -5.96
N ASN A 268 -6.99 -4.89 -5.92
CA ASN A 268 -7.73 -3.64 -6.11
C ASN A 268 -7.78 -3.33 -7.62
N CYS A 269 -8.96 -3.45 -8.21
CA CYS A 269 -9.16 -3.30 -9.65
C CYS A 269 -8.90 -1.87 -10.15
N GLY A 270 -9.13 -0.85 -9.32
CA GLY A 270 -8.88 0.56 -9.66
C GLY A 270 -7.40 0.96 -9.60
N SER A 271 -6.55 0.16 -8.94
CA SER A 271 -5.13 0.47 -8.76
C SER A 271 -4.22 -0.04 -9.88
N ILE A 272 -4.69 -1.01 -10.68
CA ILE A 272 -3.90 -1.64 -11.73
C ILE A 272 -4.16 -0.92 -13.06
N PRO A 273 -3.13 -0.41 -13.76
CA PRO A 273 -3.32 0.19 -15.08
C PRO A 273 -3.97 -0.79 -16.06
N ASP A 274 -4.92 -0.31 -16.87
CA ASP A 274 -5.69 -1.13 -17.83
C ASP A 274 -4.81 -2.01 -18.72
N GLU A 275 -3.67 -1.48 -19.17
CA GLU A 275 -2.71 -2.16 -20.04
C GLU A 275 -2.04 -3.37 -19.36
N LEU A 276 -1.89 -3.33 -18.03
CA LEU A 276 -1.27 -4.38 -17.24
C LEU A 276 -2.28 -5.34 -16.61
N PHE A 277 -3.53 -4.90 -16.45
CA PHE A 277 -4.58 -5.63 -15.74
C PHE A 277 -4.69 -7.08 -16.15
N GLU A 278 -4.68 -7.34 -17.46
CA GLU A 278 -4.81 -8.69 -18.00
C GLU A 278 -3.62 -9.58 -17.59
N SER A 279 -2.40 -9.07 -17.76
CA SER A 279 -1.16 -9.78 -17.47
C SER A 279 -1.00 -10.06 -15.97
N GLU A 280 -1.43 -9.13 -15.12
CA GLU A 280 -1.45 -9.28 -13.67
C GLU A 280 -2.47 -10.34 -13.21
N LEU A 281 -3.72 -10.22 -13.67
CA LEU A 281 -4.82 -11.04 -13.18
C LEU A 281 -4.75 -12.49 -13.71
N PHE A 282 -4.47 -12.66 -15.00
CA PHE A 282 -4.49 -13.97 -15.69
C PHE A 282 -3.11 -14.60 -15.85
N GLY A 283 -2.02 -13.83 -15.69
CA GLY A 283 -0.66 -14.31 -15.88
C GLY A 283 -0.29 -14.47 -17.37
N HIS A 284 0.99 -14.62 -17.67
CA HIS A 284 1.46 -14.79 -19.06
C HIS A 284 2.62 -15.79 -19.14
N VAL A 285 2.75 -16.46 -20.28
CA VAL A 285 3.95 -17.26 -20.59
C VAL A 285 5.03 -16.36 -21.19
N GLU A 286 6.27 -16.85 -21.17
CA GLU A 286 7.38 -16.17 -21.84
C GLU A 286 7.07 -15.95 -23.32
N GLY A 287 7.35 -14.73 -23.81
CA GLY A 287 7.12 -14.36 -25.22
C GLY A 287 5.66 -14.07 -25.59
N ALA A 288 4.74 -13.98 -24.63
CA ALA A 288 3.33 -13.66 -24.90
C ALA A 288 3.11 -12.29 -25.58
N PHE A 289 3.99 -11.32 -25.31
CA PHE A 289 3.99 -9.98 -25.91
C PHE A 289 5.41 -9.38 -25.86
N THR A 290 5.64 -8.26 -26.58
CA THR A 290 6.98 -7.69 -26.79
C THR A 290 7.72 -7.27 -25.51
N SER A 291 6.99 -6.90 -24.46
CA SER A 291 7.51 -6.56 -23.14
C SER A 291 7.34 -7.67 -22.09
N ALA A 292 6.98 -8.90 -22.50
CA ALA A 292 6.77 -10.01 -21.57
C ALA A 292 8.07 -10.36 -20.84
N ARG A 293 7.99 -10.56 -19.53
CA ARG A 293 9.17 -10.90 -18.71
C ARG A 293 9.68 -12.29 -19.09
N ARG A 294 11.00 -12.46 -19.15
CA ARG A 294 11.63 -13.79 -19.29
C ARG A 294 11.19 -14.70 -18.14
N GLY A 295 10.82 -15.94 -18.45
CA GLY A 295 10.23 -16.89 -17.49
C GLY A 295 8.71 -16.79 -17.29
N GLY A 296 8.03 -15.77 -17.85
CA GLY A 296 6.59 -15.57 -17.68
C GLY A 296 6.19 -15.11 -16.27
N ARG A 297 4.89 -15.12 -15.98
CA ARG A 297 4.32 -14.72 -14.68
C ARG A 297 3.05 -15.50 -14.37
N ILE A 298 2.95 -16.02 -13.15
CA ILE A 298 1.74 -16.63 -12.60
C ILE A 298 0.72 -15.53 -12.28
N GLY A 299 -0.50 -15.67 -12.78
CA GLY A 299 -1.58 -14.70 -12.57
C GLY A 299 -2.16 -14.73 -11.16
N LEU A 300 -2.73 -13.62 -10.70
CA LEU A 300 -3.34 -13.51 -9.37
C LEU A 300 -4.49 -14.50 -9.16
N ILE A 301 -5.24 -14.85 -10.21
CA ILE A 301 -6.28 -15.89 -10.15
C ILE A 301 -5.69 -17.26 -9.84
N GLU A 302 -4.58 -17.62 -10.49
CA GLU A 302 -3.90 -18.89 -10.25
C GLU A 302 -3.30 -18.93 -8.85
N GLN A 303 -2.75 -17.80 -8.38
CA GLN A 303 -2.25 -17.65 -7.00
C GLN A 303 -3.36 -17.83 -5.94
N ALA A 304 -4.61 -17.49 -6.26
CA ALA A 304 -5.75 -17.66 -5.35
C ALA A 304 -6.26 -19.10 -5.25
N ASN A 305 -5.74 -20.02 -6.08
CA ASN A 305 -6.17 -21.41 -6.10
C ASN A 305 -6.00 -22.07 -4.72
N GLY A 306 -7.03 -22.79 -4.28
CA GLY A 306 -7.12 -23.39 -2.95
C GLY A 306 -7.44 -22.39 -1.83
N GLY A 307 -7.69 -21.11 -2.15
CA GLY A 307 -7.92 -20.04 -1.18
C GLY A 307 -9.10 -19.13 -1.55
N THR A 308 -8.91 -17.82 -1.37
CA THR A 308 -9.91 -16.79 -1.67
C THR A 308 -9.34 -15.74 -2.62
N LEU A 309 -10.08 -15.44 -3.69
CA LEU A 309 -9.84 -14.26 -4.52
C LEU A 309 -10.72 -13.11 -4.03
N TYR A 310 -10.11 -12.04 -3.55
CA TYR A 310 -10.79 -10.81 -3.15
C TYR A 310 -10.56 -9.72 -4.21
N LEU A 311 -11.64 -9.29 -4.88
CA LEU A 311 -11.62 -8.23 -5.89
C LEU A 311 -12.21 -6.96 -5.29
N ASP A 312 -11.37 -6.02 -4.88
CA ASP A 312 -11.83 -4.70 -4.46
C ASP A 312 -12.04 -3.78 -5.66
N GLU A 313 -12.99 -2.86 -5.52
CA GLU A 313 -13.44 -1.94 -6.57
C GLU A 313 -13.76 -2.65 -7.90
N VAL A 314 -14.47 -3.78 -7.87
CA VAL A 314 -14.77 -4.59 -9.08
C VAL A 314 -15.51 -3.80 -10.17
N GLY A 315 -16.22 -2.72 -9.80
CA GLY A 315 -16.87 -1.81 -10.75
C GLY A 315 -15.92 -0.95 -11.59
N GLU A 316 -14.62 -0.96 -11.29
CA GLU A 316 -13.55 -0.35 -12.09
C GLU A 316 -12.91 -1.34 -13.08
N MET A 317 -13.30 -2.62 -13.05
CA MET A 317 -12.71 -3.64 -13.92
C MET A 317 -12.99 -3.34 -15.40
N PRO A 318 -11.95 -3.31 -16.28
CA PRO A 318 -12.15 -3.06 -17.70
C PRO A 318 -13.09 -4.10 -18.32
N PHE A 319 -14.00 -3.64 -19.20
CA PHE A 319 -15.08 -4.46 -19.75
C PHE A 319 -14.60 -5.75 -20.44
N SER A 320 -13.46 -5.69 -21.13
CA SER A 320 -12.85 -6.86 -21.78
C SER A 320 -12.42 -7.95 -20.78
N GLN A 321 -12.01 -7.53 -19.57
CA GLN A 321 -11.54 -8.42 -18.52
C GLN A 321 -12.70 -9.06 -17.75
N GLN A 322 -13.84 -8.39 -17.68
CA GLN A 322 -15.09 -8.97 -17.15
C GLN A 322 -15.48 -10.25 -17.90
N VAL A 323 -15.30 -10.28 -19.23
CA VAL A 323 -15.56 -11.48 -20.06
C VAL A 323 -14.67 -12.65 -19.65
N LYS A 324 -13.38 -12.39 -19.43
CA LYS A 324 -12.41 -13.42 -19.10
C LYS A 324 -12.61 -13.93 -17.68
N LEU A 325 -12.88 -13.03 -16.73
CA LEU A 325 -13.23 -13.40 -15.37
C LEU A 325 -14.47 -14.30 -15.35
N LEU A 326 -15.53 -13.92 -16.07
CA LEU A 326 -16.74 -14.75 -16.15
C LEU A 326 -16.43 -16.17 -16.63
N ARG A 327 -15.59 -16.32 -17.67
CA ARG A 327 -15.15 -17.64 -18.16
C ARG A 327 -14.40 -18.42 -17.10
N VAL A 328 -13.48 -17.78 -16.35
CA VAL A 328 -12.77 -18.42 -15.23
C VAL A 328 -13.77 -18.93 -14.19
N LEU A 329 -14.74 -18.10 -13.81
CA LEU A 329 -15.73 -18.45 -12.79
C LEU A 329 -16.66 -19.59 -13.23
N GLN A 330 -16.93 -19.72 -14.53
CA GLN A 330 -17.77 -20.77 -15.11
C GLN A 330 -17.00 -22.09 -15.29
N GLU A 331 -15.84 -22.03 -15.92
CA GLU A 331 -15.05 -23.21 -16.31
C GLU A 331 -14.12 -23.71 -15.20
N LYS A 332 -13.94 -22.93 -14.12
CA LYS A 332 -12.96 -23.19 -13.05
C LYS A 332 -11.55 -23.43 -13.58
N ARG A 333 -11.19 -22.67 -14.62
CA ARG A 333 -9.92 -22.76 -15.33
C ARG A 333 -9.47 -21.39 -15.77
N VAL A 334 -8.18 -21.13 -15.64
CA VAL A 334 -7.53 -19.91 -16.12
C VAL A 334 -6.55 -20.23 -17.24
N ARG A 335 -6.48 -19.36 -18.25
CA ARG A 335 -5.53 -19.49 -19.36
C ARG A 335 -4.59 -18.28 -19.34
N PRO A 336 -3.29 -18.46 -19.08
CA PRO A 336 -2.32 -17.39 -19.18
C PRO A 336 -2.23 -16.81 -20.60
N LEU A 337 -1.91 -15.52 -20.73
CA LEU A 337 -1.70 -14.90 -22.04
C LEU A 337 -0.57 -15.61 -22.79
N GLY A 338 -0.76 -15.81 -24.09
CA GLY A 338 0.19 -16.53 -24.95
C GLY A 338 0.21 -18.05 -24.74
N SER A 339 -0.55 -18.59 -23.79
CA SER A 339 -0.65 -20.03 -23.54
C SER A 339 -1.86 -20.65 -24.25
N ASN A 340 -1.69 -21.89 -24.74
CA ASN A 340 -2.80 -22.75 -25.15
C ASN A 340 -3.22 -23.74 -24.05
N ARG A 341 -2.56 -23.70 -22.89
CA ARG A 341 -2.85 -24.57 -21.75
C ARG A 341 -3.69 -23.84 -20.72
N GLU A 342 -4.73 -24.50 -20.26
CA GLU A 342 -5.56 -24.06 -19.14
C GLU A 342 -5.10 -24.70 -17.85
N VAL A 343 -5.14 -23.92 -16.77
CA VAL A 343 -4.79 -24.33 -15.41
C VAL A 343 -6.08 -24.40 -14.59
N PRO A 344 -6.42 -25.53 -13.95
CA PRO A 344 -7.58 -25.61 -13.08
C PRO A 344 -7.40 -24.72 -11.85
N VAL A 345 -8.45 -24.01 -11.47
CA VAL A 345 -8.48 -23.12 -10.31
C VAL A 345 -9.77 -23.32 -9.52
N ASP A 346 -9.65 -23.38 -8.19
CA ASP A 346 -10.78 -23.46 -7.27
C ASP A 346 -10.54 -22.54 -6.09
N PHE A 347 -11.38 -21.52 -5.94
CA PHE A 347 -11.24 -20.49 -4.91
C PHE A 347 -12.60 -19.94 -4.53
N LYS A 348 -12.71 -19.41 -3.31
CA LYS A 348 -13.87 -18.59 -2.92
C LYS A 348 -13.73 -17.19 -3.52
N LEU A 349 -14.78 -16.68 -4.13
CA LEU A 349 -14.79 -15.32 -4.67
C LEU A 349 -15.46 -14.35 -3.70
N ILE A 350 -14.78 -13.25 -3.39
CA ILE A 350 -15.33 -12.10 -2.70
C ILE A 350 -15.10 -10.88 -3.58
N ALA A 351 -16.14 -10.15 -3.92
CA ALA A 351 -16.04 -8.90 -4.69
C ALA A 351 -16.51 -7.73 -3.83
N ALA A 352 -15.89 -6.57 -3.96
CA ALA A 352 -16.28 -5.36 -3.28
C ALA A 352 -16.38 -4.17 -4.25
N THR A 353 -17.31 -3.25 -3.96
CA THR A 353 -17.50 -2.05 -4.77
C THR A 353 -18.21 -0.95 -3.97
N ASN A 354 -17.93 0.30 -4.33
CA ASN A 354 -18.69 1.47 -3.91
C ASN A 354 -19.67 1.97 -4.99
N ARG A 355 -19.63 1.40 -6.20
CA ARG A 355 -20.53 1.73 -7.31
C ARG A 355 -21.81 0.90 -7.26
N ASP A 356 -22.88 1.47 -7.77
CA ASP A 356 -24.08 0.72 -8.13
C ASP A 356 -23.82 -0.08 -9.42
N LEU A 357 -23.63 -1.39 -9.27
CA LEU A 357 -23.37 -2.26 -10.42
C LEU A 357 -24.59 -2.42 -11.32
N MET A 358 -25.82 -2.30 -10.82
CA MET A 358 -27.00 -2.38 -11.66
C MET A 358 -27.13 -1.17 -12.57
N THR A 359 -26.81 0.02 -12.06
CA THR A 359 -26.68 1.21 -12.92
C THR A 359 -25.58 1.02 -13.96
N ALA A 360 -24.40 0.52 -13.56
CA ALA A 360 -23.31 0.25 -14.49
C ALA A 360 -23.67 -0.79 -15.56
N VAL A 361 -24.53 -1.78 -15.24
CA VAL A 361 -25.08 -2.73 -16.23
C VAL A 361 -25.98 -2.01 -17.23
N ASN A 362 -26.91 -1.18 -16.75
CA ASN A 362 -27.82 -0.43 -17.62
C ASN A 362 -27.07 0.54 -18.56
N ASP A 363 -25.95 1.09 -18.08
CA ASP A 363 -25.09 2.00 -18.84
C ASP A 363 -24.09 1.26 -19.77
N GLY A 364 -24.12 -0.08 -19.80
CA GLY A 364 -23.23 -0.91 -20.62
C GLY A 364 -21.77 -0.92 -20.17
N GLN A 365 -21.48 -0.47 -18.94
CA GLN A 365 -20.13 -0.43 -18.34
C GLN A 365 -19.80 -1.71 -17.56
N PHE A 366 -20.82 -2.48 -17.19
CA PHE A 366 -20.66 -3.75 -16.49
C PHE A 366 -21.52 -4.83 -17.16
N ARG A 367 -21.00 -6.06 -17.25
CA ARG A 367 -21.76 -7.15 -17.85
C ARG A 367 -22.82 -7.69 -16.89
N GLU A 368 -24.03 -7.82 -17.39
CA GLU A 368 -25.18 -8.36 -16.65
C GLU A 368 -24.92 -9.79 -16.16
N ASP A 369 -24.33 -10.65 -17.00
CA ASP A 369 -24.04 -12.04 -16.66
C ASP A 369 -23.01 -12.18 -15.53
N LEU A 370 -21.96 -11.35 -15.55
CA LEU A 370 -20.99 -11.27 -14.46
C LEU A 370 -21.64 -10.73 -13.19
N TYR A 371 -22.50 -9.71 -13.29
CA TYR A 371 -23.19 -9.16 -12.11
C TYR A 371 -23.97 -10.24 -11.36
N TYR A 372 -24.81 -11.02 -12.05
CA TYR A 372 -25.56 -12.10 -11.39
C TYR A 372 -24.65 -13.22 -10.85
N ARG A 373 -23.48 -13.45 -11.46
CA ARG A 373 -22.51 -14.43 -10.97
C ARG A 373 -21.79 -13.96 -9.70
N LEU A 374 -21.55 -12.65 -9.56
CA LEU A 374 -20.95 -12.05 -8.36
C LEU A 374 -21.98 -11.89 -7.23
N ASN A 375 -23.21 -11.54 -7.58
CA ASN A 375 -24.27 -11.18 -6.63
C ASN A 375 -25.09 -12.38 -6.14
N VAL A 376 -24.40 -13.47 -5.76
CA VAL A 376 -25.07 -14.66 -5.17
C VAL A 376 -25.45 -14.40 -3.71
N PHE A 377 -24.50 -13.86 -2.95
CA PHE A 377 -24.74 -13.31 -1.62
C PHE A 377 -24.33 -11.84 -1.62
N SER A 378 -25.16 -10.96 -1.08
CA SER A 378 -24.86 -9.54 -0.98
C SER A 378 -24.80 -9.07 0.47
N LEU A 379 -23.82 -8.22 0.76
CA LEU A 379 -23.67 -7.49 2.01
C LEU A 379 -23.57 -6.00 1.71
N HIS A 380 -24.49 -5.21 2.25
CA HIS A 380 -24.38 -3.75 2.22
C HIS A 380 -23.79 -3.25 3.54
N ILE A 381 -22.63 -2.61 3.48
CA ILE A 381 -21.97 -2.02 4.64
C ILE A 381 -22.35 -0.54 4.73
N PRO A 382 -23.08 -0.13 5.78
CA PRO A 382 -23.49 1.25 5.94
C PRO A 382 -22.30 2.16 6.21
N PRO A 383 -22.36 3.42 5.75
CA PRO A 383 -21.37 4.44 6.07
C PRO A 383 -21.38 4.75 7.58
N LEU A 384 -20.28 5.30 8.10
CA LEU A 384 -20.14 5.56 9.55
C LEU A 384 -21.24 6.47 10.13
N ARG A 385 -21.78 7.39 9.32
CA ARG A 385 -22.91 8.27 9.70
C ARG A 385 -24.20 7.53 10.06
N GLU A 386 -24.36 6.29 9.59
CA GLU A 386 -25.51 5.42 9.87
C GLU A 386 -25.24 4.40 10.99
N ARG A 387 -24.04 4.43 11.60
CA ARG A 387 -23.61 3.55 12.70
C ARG A 387 -22.75 4.30 13.72
N ILE A 388 -23.37 5.32 14.31
CA ILE A 388 -22.70 6.30 15.17
C ILE A 388 -22.04 5.64 16.40
N GLU A 389 -22.61 4.53 16.89
CA GLU A 389 -22.09 3.74 18.02
C GLU A 389 -20.69 3.18 17.75
N ASP A 390 -20.36 2.89 16.49
CA ASP A 390 -19.06 2.36 16.10
C ASP A 390 -17.97 3.44 16.17
N ILE A 391 -18.32 4.71 16.00
CA ILE A 391 -17.36 5.81 15.88
C ILE A 391 -16.50 5.93 17.14
N ALA A 392 -17.12 5.94 18.32
CA ALA A 392 -16.41 6.09 19.58
C ALA A 392 -15.48 4.90 19.85
N ALA A 393 -15.89 3.69 19.45
CA ALA A 393 -15.09 2.49 19.64
C ALA A 393 -13.92 2.41 18.66
N ILE A 394 -14.16 2.71 17.37
CA ILE A 394 -13.12 2.77 16.34
C ILE A 394 -12.09 3.85 16.69
N ALA A 395 -12.56 5.05 17.07
CA ALA A 395 -11.68 6.13 17.50
C ALA A 395 -10.85 5.73 18.72
N GLY A 396 -11.49 5.08 19.71
CA GLY A 396 -10.80 4.59 20.91
C GLY A 396 -9.72 3.57 20.59
N TYR A 397 -10.02 2.64 19.69
CA TYR A 397 -9.06 1.65 19.21
C TYR A 397 -7.85 2.31 18.54
N TYR A 398 -8.07 3.18 17.56
CA TYR A 398 -6.97 3.83 16.85
C TYR A 398 -6.17 4.79 17.74
N LEU A 399 -6.82 5.51 18.67
CA LEU A 399 -6.10 6.36 19.63
C LEU A 399 -5.20 5.54 20.55
N ALA A 400 -5.67 4.38 21.01
CA ALA A 400 -4.84 3.47 21.80
C ALA A 400 -3.71 2.86 20.97
N ASP A 401 -3.99 2.47 19.72
CA ASP A 401 -3.02 1.87 18.82
C ASP A 401 -1.91 2.85 18.44
N TYR A 402 -2.29 4.07 18.02
CA TYR A 402 -1.35 5.15 17.77
C TYR A 402 -0.65 5.62 19.03
N GLY A 403 -1.34 5.64 20.18
CA GLY A 403 -0.72 5.96 21.46
C GLY A 403 0.41 5.00 21.83
N ARG A 404 0.19 3.69 21.64
CA ARG A 404 1.24 2.67 21.78
C ARG A 404 2.35 2.85 20.75
N LYS A 405 1.99 3.07 19.48
CA LYS A 405 2.94 3.19 18.36
C LYS A 405 3.87 4.40 18.50
N TYR A 406 3.36 5.52 19.01
CA TYR A 406 4.08 6.79 19.07
C TYR A 406 4.48 7.21 20.50
N GLY A 407 4.25 6.35 21.51
CA GLY A 407 4.61 6.64 22.90
C GLY A 407 3.82 7.80 23.52
N VAL A 408 2.59 8.02 23.06
CA VAL A 408 1.70 9.08 23.54
C VAL A 408 0.53 8.45 24.29
N GLU A 409 0.52 8.55 25.62
CA GLU A 409 -0.65 8.14 26.40
C GLU A 409 -1.73 9.23 26.37
N GLN A 410 -2.69 9.08 25.45
CA GLN A 410 -3.88 9.91 25.39
C GLN A 410 -5.12 9.01 25.46
N SER A 411 -6.02 9.32 26.39
CA SER A 411 -7.29 8.60 26.51
C SER A 411 -8.29 9.13 25.49
N ALA A 412 -8.98 8.22 24.79
CA ALA A 412 -10.08 8.57 23.90
C ALA A 412 -11.18 9.38 24.61
N LYS A 413 -11.38 9.17 25.91
CA LYS A 413 -12.32 9.96 26.71
C LYS A 413 -11.91 11.44 26.86
N THR A 414 -10.62 11.74 26.76
CA THR A 414 -10.07 13.10 26.85
C THR A 414 -10.07 13.80 25.49
N VAL A 415 -9.69 13.06 24.44
CA VAL A 415 -9.53 13.62 23.09
C VAL A 415 -10.86 13.78 22.36
N LEU A 416 -11.76 12.78 22.46
CA LEU A 416 -13.02 12.81 21.72
C LEU A 416 -13.84 14.09 21.97
N PRO A 417 -14.08 14.55 23.22
CA PRO A 417 -14.84 15.78 23.48
C PRO A 417 -14.19 17.05 22.90
N GLN A 418 -12.86 17.14 22.90
CA GLN A 418 -12.14 18.32 22.39
C GLN A 418 -12.28 18.43 20.87
N VAL A 419 -12.31 17.30 20.20
CA VAL A 419 -12.50 17.29 18.75
C VAL A 419 -13.96 17.55 18.39
N LYS A 420 -14.91 17.17 19.27
CA LYS A 420 -16.33 17.57 19.13
C LYS A 420 -16.52 19.07 19.07
N SER A 421 -15.75 19.82 19.84
CA SER A 421 -15.80 21.29 19.88
C SER A 421 -15.05 21.99 18.75
N ALA A 422 -14.16 21.29 18.02
CA ALA A 422 -13.24 21.91 17.07
C ALA A 422 -13.67 21.77 15.58
N SER A 423 -14.66 20.94 15.26
CA SER A 423 -15.07 20.67 13.88
C SER A 423 -16.26 21.52 13.43
N ALA A 424 -16.01 22.51 12.56
CA ALA A 424 -17.03 23.14 11.73
C ALA A 424 -17.56 22.15 10.66
N PRO A 425 -18.82 22.29 10.19
CA PRO A 425 -19.40 21.35 9.23
C PRO A 425 -18.68 21.49 7.86
N MET A 426 -17.87 20.49 7.51
CA MET A 426 -17.34 20.35 6.14
C MET A 426 -18.22 19.39 5.34
N ALA A 427 -18.81 19.88 4.24
CA ALA A 427 -19.57 19.07 3.31
C ALA A 427 -18.65 18.15 2.48
N GLY A 428 -18.70 16.83 2.71
CA GLY A 428 -18.02 15.82 1.89
C GLY A 428 -18.13 14.39 2.45
N PRO A 429 -17.99 13.33 1.61
CA PRO A 429 -18.17 11.94 2.04
C PRO A 429 -17.08 11.46 3.03
N VAL A 430 -17.52 10.69 4.03
CA VAL A 430 -16.80 10.37 5.28
C VAL A 430 -16.39 8.90 5.31
N THR A 431 -15.08 8.61 5.38
CA THR A 431 -14.55 7.25 5.29
C THR A 431 -13.48 6.97 6.36
N CYS A 432 -13.33 5.71 6.78
CA CYS A 432 -12.53 5.26 7.93
C CYS A 432 -11.00 5.31 7.69
N ALA A 433 -10.53 5.57 6.47
CA ALA A 433 -9.19 5.17 6.08
C ALA A 433 -8.03 6.07 6.56
N ASN A 434 -8.24 7.36 6.87
CA ASN A 434 -7.16 8.21 7.42
C ASN A 434 -7.74 9.49 8.05
N CYS A 435 -7.51 9.73 9.34
CA CYS A 435 -7.71 11.00 10.06
C CYS A 435 -9.02 11.79 9.86
N ARG A 436 -10.13 11.13 9.48
CA ARG A 436 -11.45 11.78 9.30
C ARG A 436 -12.54 11.32 10.28
N ILE A 437 -12.21 10.44 11.22
CA ILE A 437 -13.18 9.87 12.20
C ILE A 437 -13.86 10.95 13.05
N LEU A 438 -13.30 12.16 13.10
CA LEU A 438 -13.56 13.10 14.15
C LEU A 438 -14.31 14.37 13.71
N SER A 439 -14.24 14.81 12.46
CA SER A 439 -14.85 16.09 12.04
C SER A 439 -16.31 16.00 11.59
N SER A 440 -16.77 14.82 11.19
CA SER A 440 -18.09 14.63 10.58
C SER A 440 -18.96 13.61 11.30
N ALA A 441 -18.47 13.00 12.38
CA ALA A 441 -19.26 12.16 13.29
C ALA A 441 -20.23 12.96 14.18
N LEU A 442 -20.20 14.29 14.05
CA LEU A 442 -20.86 15.26 14.92
C LEU A 442 -21.89 16.11 14.20
N TRP A 443 -22.04 15.92 12.89
CA TRP A 443 -22.89 16.70 12.02
C TRP A 443 -23.67 15.77 11.09
#